data_AF-A0A5C8ZBN5-F1
#
_entry.id   AF-A0A5C8ZBN5-F1
#
_cell.length_a   1.000
_cell.length_b   1.000
_cell.length_c   1.000
_cell.angle_alpha   90.00
_cell.angle_beta   90.00
_cell.angle_gamma   90.00
#
_symmetry.space_group_name_H-M   'P 1'
#
loop_
_entity.id
_entity.type
_entity.pdbx_description
1 polymer ?
#
loop_
_entity_poly.entity_id
_entity_poly.type
_entity_poly.pdbx_seq_one_letter_code
_entity_poly.pdbx_strand_id
1 'polypeptide(L)'
;MKDNETLLNVLIEHTDIDKTLLNSVYSELPADADLNAFRSKLLDSQLISYEKLMSLSIHEFLVPKTEALLDQLFEHKKHLSSFDQPEEEKKFHLDGVAELKPTFILGTSELELAVPKTDISKLVFQHSDEKQAIMLAMDMCTMGEVKEAELILIETVDSFPESTAAQITLCWLYFSAGKFRQVEEWAKHLLEIRPTSVLGLWFQAQAEQLNSNHSAAIKHFQSLVKIKKPMPLWHLLLGYSLQKTGADAEALKSYQTFLSLGNFGEQSKFAIQQVKELSK
;
A
#
# COMPACT_ATOMS: atom_id res chain seq x y z
N MET A 1 -1.56 -26.41 15.80
CA MET A 1 -2.54 -27.51 15.95
C MET A 1 -3.99 -27.06 15.82
N LYS A 2 -4.53 -26.19 16.70
CA LYS A 2 -5.95 -25.75 16.62
C LYS A 2 -6.33 -25.12 15.27
N ASP A 3 -5.42 -24.35 14.69
CA ASP A 3 -5.60 -23.69 13.38
C ASP A 3 -5.55 -24.67 12.20
N ASN A 4 -4.72 -25.73 12.31
CA ASN A 4 -4.62 -26.75 11.25
C ASN A 4 -5.86 -27.66 11.26
N GLU A 5 -6.38 -27.97 12.44
CA GLU A 5 -7.63 -28.73 12.63
C GLU A 5 -8.84 -27.97 12.07
N THR A 6 -8.88 -26.64 12.27
CA THR A 6 -9.90 -25.78 11.66
C THR A 6 -9.80 -25.77 10.13
N LEU A 7 -8.61 -25.61 9.55
CA LEU A 7 -8.43 -25.67 8.09
C LEU A 7 -8.81 -27.04 7.52
N LEU A 8 -8.50 -28.13 8.23
CA LEU A 8 -8.89 -29.49 7.84
C LEU A 8 -10.42 -29.63 7.75
N ASN A 9 -11.14 -29.14 8.76
CA ASN A 9 -12.61 -29.21 8.79
C ASN A 9 -13.24 -28.38 7.65
N VAL A 10 -12.73 -27.17 7.41
CA VAL A 10 -13.17 -26.32 6.29
C VAL A 10 -12.99 -27.03 4.94
N LEU A 11 -11.84 -27.67 4.73
CA LEU A 11 -11.58 -28.42 3.50
C LEU A 11 -12.53 -29.62 3.35
N ILE A 12 -12.85 -30.30 4.44
CA ILE A 12 -13.80 -31.43 4.45
C ILE A 12 -15.23 -30.99 4.13
N GLU A 13 -15.61 -29.78 4.52
CA GLU A 13 -16.97 -29.24 4.39
C GLU A 13 -17.20 -28.51 3.05
N HIS A 14 -16.18 -27.84 2.51
CA HIS A 14 -16.31 -26.92 1.38
C HIS A 14 -15.56 -27.37 0.11
N THR A 15 -15.04 -28.60 0.07
CA THR A 15 -14.40 -29.18 -1.13
C THR A 15 -14.83 -30.61 -1.40
N ASP A 16 -14.70 -31.04 -2.66
CA ASP A 16 -14.93 -32.41 -3.11
C ASP A 16 -13.69 -33.32 -2.96
N ILE A 17 -12.69 -32.90 -2.16
CA ILE A 17 -11.46 -33.67 -1.96
C ILE A 17 -11.74 -34.92 -1.13
N ASP A 18 -11.12 -36.05 -1.47
CA ASP A 18 -11.27 -37.29 -0.73
C ASP A 18 -10.81 -37.13 0.73
N LYS A 19 -11.76 -37.32 1.65
CA LYS A 19 -11.56 -37.16 3.10
C LYS A 19 -10.50 -38.11 3.65
N THR A 20 -10.35 -39.30 3.08
CA THR A 20 -9.33 -40.27 3.52
C THR A 20 -7.93 -39.79 3.16
N LEU A 21 -7.78 -39.19 1.98
CA LEU A 21 -6.51 -38.65 1.48
C LEU A 21 -6.13 -37.36 2.23
N LEU A 22 -7.11 -36.49 2.51
CA LEU A 22 -6.92 -35.27 3.29
C LEU A 22 -6.45 -35.57 4.74
N ASN A 23 -7.07 -36.57 5.38
CA ASN A 23 -6.69 -37.02 6.72
C ASN A 23 -5.29 -37.68 6.73
N SER A 24 -4.91 -38.38 5.66
CA SER A 24 -3.56 -38.92 5.50
C SER A 24 -2.52 -37.80 5.51
N VAL A 25 -2.70 -36.79 4.66
CA VAL A 25 -1.79 -35.64 4.56
C VAL A 25 -1.66 -34.88 5.88
N TYR A 26 -2.78 -34.72 6.60
CA TYR A 26 -2.79 -34.10 7.93
C TYR A 26 -2.04 -34.91 8.98
N SER A 27 -2.21 -36.24 8.99
CA SER A 27 -1.56 -37.15 9.95
C SER A 27 -0.05 -37.26 9.79
N GLU A 28 0.47 -36.94 8.61
CA GLU A 28 1.91 -36.93 8.32
C GLU A 28 2.60 -35.61 8.69
N LEU A 29 1.88 -34.64 9.25
CA LEU A 29 2.48 -33.39 9.70
C LEU A 29 3.27 -33.60 11.01
N PRO A 30 4.44 -32.95 11.16
CA PRO A 30 5.13 -32.86 12.44
C PRO A 30 4.22 -32.32 13.55
N ALA A 31 4.42 -32.77 14.80
CA ALA A 31 3.60 -32.35 15.94
C ALA A 31 3.66 -30.83 16.21
N ASP A 32 4.74 -30.16 15.77
CA ASP A 32 4.98 -28.72 15.86
C ASP A 32 4.66 -27.96 14.56
N ALA A 33 4.08 -28.61 13.56
CA ALA A 33 3.79 -28.00 12.27
C ALA A 33 2.80 -26.82 12.40
N ASP A 34 3.19 -25.68 11.82
CA ASP A 34 2.34 -24.51 11.72
C ASP A 34 1.36 -24.61 10.53
N LEU A 35 0.50 -23.61 10.40
CA LEU A 35 -0.52 -23.56 9.36
C LEU A 35 0.06 -23.51 7.95
N ASN A 36 1.22 -22.87 7.79
CA ASN A 36 1.88 -22.73 6.49
C ASN A 36 2.50 -24.06 6.04
N ALA A 37 3.04 -24.84 6.97
CA ALA A 37 3.51 -26.20 6.69
C ALA A 37 2.38 -27.10 6.18
N PHE A 38 1.17 -26.99 6.76
CA PHE A 38 0.01 -27.76 6.27
C PHE A 38 -0.43 -27.30 4.87
N ARG A 39 -0.52 -25.99 4.63
CA ARG A 39 -0.86 -25.41 3.32
C ARG A 39 0.12 -25.82 2.23
N SER A 40 1.42 -25.74 2.49
CA SER A 40 2.45 -26.17 1.54
C SER A 40 2.27 -27.63 1.17
N LYS A 41 2.04 -28.50 2.16
CA LYS A 41 1.89 -29.93 1.92
C LYS A 41 0.63 -30.27 1.11
N LEU A 42 -0.45 -29.51 1.28
CA LEU A 42 -1.67 -29.64 0.46
C LEU A 42 -1.41 -29.26 -1.00
N LEU A 43 -0.62 -28.22 -1.26
CA LEU A 43 -0.24 -27.80 -2.61
C LEU A 43 0.71 -28.79 -3.26
N ASP A 44 1.70 -29.28 -2.51
CA ASP A 44 2.69 -30.25 -2.97
C ASP A 44 2.03 -31.59 -3.31
N SER A 45 0.98 -31.97 -2.58
CA SER A 45 0.17 -33.16 -2.85
C SER A 45 -0.79 -33.02 -4.04
N GLN A 46 -0.89 -31.82 -4.63
CA GLN A 46 -1.82 -31.47 -5.72
C GLN A 46 -3.30 -31.75 -5.41
N LEU A 47 -3.64 -31.91 -4.12
CA LEU A 47 -5.01 -32.17 -3.67
C LEU A 47 -5.94 -30.98 -3.90
N ILE A 48 -5.38 -29.78 -3.87
CA ILE A 48 -6.09 -28.52 -4.02
C ILE A 48 -5.21 -27.54 -4.77
N SER A 49 -5.80 -26.76 -5.68
CA SER A 49 -5.07 -25.68 -6.33
C SER A 49 -4.80 -24.55 -5.35
N TYR A 50 -3.72 -23.81 -5.60
CA TYR A 50 -3.42 -22.60 -4.84
C TYR A 50 -4.61 -21.63 -4.81
N GLU A 51 -5.23 -21.39 -5.96
CA GLU A 51 -6.41 -20.55 -6.11
C GLU A 51 -7.58 -20.99 -5.21
N LYS A 52 -7.87 -22.29 -5.17
CA LYS A 52 -8.99 -22.83 -4.37
C LYS A 52 -8.68 -22.83 -2.87
N LEU A 53 -7.45 -23.14 -2.49
CA LEU A 53 -6.99 -23.10 -1.10
C LEU A 53 -7.00 -21.67 -0.55
N MET A 54 -6.64 -20.69 -1.38
CA MET A 54 -6.67 -19.27 -1.03
C MET A 54 -8.10 -18.76 -0.94
N SER A 55 -8.98 -19.09 -1.90
CA SER A 55 -10.41 -18.77 -1.83
C SER A 55 -11.04 -19.28 -0.52
N LEU A 56 -10.79 -20.53 -0.13
CA LEU A 56 -11.32 -21.09 1.12
C LEU A 56 -10.69 -20.47 2.37
N SER A 57 -9.38 -20.17 2.33
CA SER A 57 -8.71 -19.48 3.43
C SER A 57 -9.29 -18.07 3.63
N ILE A 58 -9.68 -17.41 2.53
CA ILE A 58 -10.29 -16.08 2.54
C ILE A 58 -11.76 -16.12 2.95
N HIS A 59 -12.54 -17.14 2.56
CA HIS A 59 -13.98 -17.20 2.85
C HIS A 59 -14.32 -17.84 4.19
N GLU A 60 -13.54 -18.82 4.64
CA GLU A 60 -13.94 -19.70 5.76
C GLU A 60 -12.96 -19.63 6.95
N PHE A 61 -11.70 -19.24 6.72
CA PHE A 61 -10.65 -19.27 7.75
C PHE A 61 -10.32 -17.90 8.34
N LEU A 62 -10.35 -16.83 7.54
CA LEU A 62 -10.08 -15.47 7.98
C LEU A 62 -11.35 -14.70 8.41
N VAL A 63 -12.55 -15.29 8.27
CA VAL A 63 -13.84 -14.60 8.27
C VAL A 63 -14.67 -14.52 9.56
N PRO A 64 -14.35 -15.11 10.73
CA PRO A 64 -15.27 -14.99 11.87
C PRO A 64 -15.55 -13.55 12.36
N LYS A 65 -14.89 -12.52 11.79
CA LYS A 65 -15.22 -11.10 11.99
C LYS A 65 -15.46 -10.28 10.71
N THR A 66 -15.29 -10.85 9.51
CA THR A 66 -15.50 -10.16 8.23
C THR A 66 -16.75 -10.61 7.50
N GLU A 67 -17.58 -11.49 8.07
CA GLU A 67 -18.82 -11.93 7.41
C GLU A 67 -19.77 -10.76 7.12
N ALA A 68 -19.98 -9.86 8.10
CA ALA A 68 -20.78 -8.66 7.91
C ALA A 68 -20.17 -7.65 6.91
N LEU A 69 -18.84 -7.56 6.86
CA LEU A 69 -18.13 -6.69 5.92
C LEU A 69 -18.19 -7.29 4.51
N LEU A 70 -17.97 -8.60 4.37
CA LEU A 70 -18.10 -9.33 3.11
C LEU A 70 -19.54 -9.32 2.59
N ASP A 71 -20.55 -9.43 3.45
CA ASP A 71 -21.96 -9.31 3.07
C ASP A 71 -22.28 -7.89 2.57
N GLN A 72 -21.78 -6.86 3.26
CA GLN A 72 -21.87 -5.46 2.80
C GLN A 72 -21.18 -5.26 1.44
N LEU A 73 -20.02 -5.87 1.25
CA LEU A 73 -19.26 -5.87 0.00
C LEU A 73 -19.99 -6.55 -1.15
N PHE A 74 -20.59 -7.71 -0.90
CA PHE A 74 -21.38 -8.44 -1.90
C PHE A 74 -22.64 -7.64 -2.31
N GLU A 75 -23.31 -6.99 -1.37
CA GLU A 75 -24.44 -6.11 -1.67
C GLU A 75 -24.00 -4.82 -2.38
N HIS A 76 -22.90 -4.18 -1.97
CA HIS A 76 -22.34 -3.01 -2.67
C HIS A 76 -21.94 -3.33 -4.12
N LYS A 77 -21.36 -4.52 -4.37
CA LYS A 77 -20.99 -4.99 -5.70
C LYS A 77 -22.21 -5.14 -6.62
N LYS A 78 -23.36 -5.58 -6.10
CA LYS A 78 -24.62 -5.64 -6.88
C LYS A 78 -25.05 -4.24 -7.34
N HIS A 79 -24.94 -3.23 -6.48
CA HIS A 79 -25.36 -1.86 -6.77
C HIS A 79 -24.41 -1.11 -7.74
N LEU A 80 -23.09 -1.33 -7.64
CA LEU A 80 -22.08 -0.66 -8.49
C LEU A 80 -22.15 -1.03 -9.98
N SER A 81 -22.86 -2.10 -10.34
CA SER A 81 -23.00 -2.55 -11.72
C SER A 81 -23.85 -1.64 -12.63
N SER A 82 -24.33 -0.49 -12.14
CA SER A 82 -25.34 0.31 -12.87
C SER A 82 -25.27 1.84 -12.79
N PHE A 83 -24.18 2.46 -12.32
CA PHE A 83 -24.13 3.93 -12.17
C PHE A 83 -22.82 4.57 -12.65
N ASP A 84 -22.90 5.39 -13.70
CA ASP A 84 -21.81 6.28 -14.13
C ASP A 84 -21.93 7.63 -13.40
N GLN A 85 -21.22 7.76 -12.27
CA GLN A 85 -20.98 9.05 -11.63
C GLN A 85 -19.79 9.78 -12.28
N PRO A 86 -19.71 11.12 -12.22
CA PRO A 86 -18.50 11.87 -12.55
C PRO A 86 -17.29 11.35 -11.76
N GLU A 87 -16.09 11.29 -12.37
CA GLU A 87 -14.88 10.71 -11.74
C GLU A 87 -14.51 11.32 -10.38
N GLU A 88 -14.85 12.59 -10.14
CA GLU A 88 -14.59 13.29 -8.87
C GLU A 88 -15.57 12.90 -7.75
N GLU A 89 -16.69 12.24 -8.08
CA GLU A 89 -17.72 11.80 -7.12
C GLU A 89 -17.68 10.27 -6.89
N LYS A 90 -16.82 9.54 -7.62
CA LYS A 90 -16.72 8.08 -7.48
C LYS A 90 -16.00 7.74 -6.18
N LYS A 91 -16.63 6.92 -5.34
CA LYS A 91 -16.00 6.38 -4.12
C LYS A 91 -14.79 5.46 -4.42
N PHE A 92 -14.78 4.83 -5.59
CA PHE A 92 -13.73 3.91 -6.05
C PHE A 92 -13.15 4.41 -7.37
N HIS A 93 -11.84 4.36 -7.50
CA HIS A 93 -11.07 5.02 -8.55
C HIS A 93 -10.11 4.07 -9.29
N LEU A 94 -9.98 2.83 -8.83
CA LEU A 94 -9.20 1.79 -9.50
C LEU A 94 -10.14 0.86 -10.27
N ASP A 95 -9.76 0.58 -11.51
CA ASP A 95 -10.35 -0.50 -12.28
C ASP A 95 -9.59 -1.82 -12.01
N GLY A 96 -10.17 -2.94 -12.42
CA GLY A 96 -9.54 -4.26 -12.23
C GLY A 96 -8.29 -4.49 -13.08
N VAL A 97 -7.82 -3.49 -13.82
CA VAL A 97 -6.65 -3.57 -14.72
C VAL A 97 -5.52 -2.64 -14.25
N ALA A 98 -5.71 -1.93 -13.12
CA ALA A 98 -4.73 -1.01 -12.57
C ALA A 98 -3.42 -1.74 -12.22
N GLU A 99 -2.34 -1.39 -12.90
CA GLU A 99 -1.02 -1.95 -12.64
C GLU A 99 -0.32 -1.15 -11.53
N LEU A 100 0.04 -1.82 -10.44
CA LEU A 100 0.78 -1.22 -9.33
C LEU A 100 2.27 -1.16 -9.64
N LYS A 101 2.83 0.05 -9.72
CA LYS A 101 4.23 0.28 -10.03
C LYS A 101 5.04 0.47 -8.75
N PRO A 102 6.18 -0.23 -8.58
CA PRO A 102 7.03 -0.08 -7.39
C PRO A 102 7.84 1.23 -7.42
N THR A 103 7.89 1.89 -8.57
CA THR A 103 8.64 3.10 -8.83
C THR A 103 7.79 4.15 -9.53
N PHE A 104 8.22 5.39 -9.43
CA PHE A 104 7.69 6.52 -10.17
C PHE A 104 8.85 7.32 -10.77
N ILE A 105 8.53 8.12 -11.77
CA ILE A 105 9.51 8.99 -12.44
C ILE A 105 9.39 10.39 -11.86
N LEU A 106 10.49 10.93 -11.36
CA LEU A 106 10.63 12.34 -11.03
C LEU A 106 10.85 13.13 -12.33
N GLY A 107 9.97 14.10 -12.62
CA GLY A 107 10.06 14.95 -13.80
C GLY A 107 9.76 14.24 -15.12
N THR A 108 10.11 14.89 -16.23
CA THR A 108 9.95 14.35 -17.59
C THR A 108 11.04 13.33 -17.93
N SER A 109 11.13 12.24 -17.15
CA SER A 109 12.13 11.16 -17.28
C SER A 109 13.50 11.46 -16.68
N GLU A 110 13.56 12.22 -15.58
CA GLU A 110 14.84 12.66 -15.02
C GLU A 110 15.45 11.67 -14.01
N LEU A 111 14.61 10.98 -13.22
CA LEU A 111 15.09 10.04 -12.19
C LEU A 111 13.97 9.07 -11.76
N GLU A 112 14.24 7.77 -11.81
CA GLU A 112 13.33 6.76 -11.27
C GLU A 112 13.54 6.62 -9.75
N LEU A 113 12.45 6.70 -8.99
CA LEU A 113 12.44 6.63 -7.53
C LEU A 113 11.45 5.59 -7.05
N ALA A 114 11.75 4.93 -5.94
CA ALA A 114 10.83 3.99 -5.32
C ALA A 114 9.63 4.72 -4.71
N VAL A 115 8.43 4.14 -4.87
CA VAL A 115 7.23 4.57 -4.14
C VAL A 115 7.53 4.58 -2.63
N PRO A 116 7.01 5.57 -1.87
CA PRO A 116 7.19 5.60 -0.42
C PRO A 116 6.81 4.25 0.22
N LYS A 117 7.79 3.60 0.86
CA LYS A 117 7.60 2.26 1.42
C LYS A 117 6.68 2.32 2.64
N THR A 118 5.58 1.59 2.60
CA THR A 118 4.74 1.29 3.76
C THR A 118 5.16 -0.06 4.34
N ASP A 119 5.77 -0.04 5.52
CA ASP A 119 6.07 -1.26 6.26
C ASP A 119 4.91 -1.54 7.23
N ILE A 120 4.00 -2.41 6.82
CA ILE A 120 2.79 -2.78 7.58
C ILE A 120 3.15 -3.26 8.98
N SER A 121 4.31 -3.93 9.15
CA SER A 121 4.76 -4.42 10.45
C SER A 121 5.06 -3.29 11.45
N LYS A 122 5.29 -2.07 10.96
CA LYS A 122 5.57 -0.86 11.75
C LYS A 122 4.35 0.04 11.90
N LEU A 123 3.23 -0.28 11.24
CA LEU A 123 2.00 0.48 11.39
C LEU A 123 1.37 0.17 12.76
N VAL A 124 0.74 1.19 13.33
CA VAL A 124 0.03 1.08 14.60
C VAL A 124 -1.42 0.78 14.29
N PHE A 125 -1.90 -0.34 14.81
CA PHE A 125 -3.30 -0.75 14.73
C PHE A 125 -3.93 -0.60 16.11
N GLN A 126 -5.09 0.05 16.15
CA GLN A 126 -5.96 0.16 17.30
C GLN A 126 -6.83 -1.10 17.45
N HIS A 127 -7.24 -1.72 16.35
CA HIS A 127 -8.09 -2.91 16.34
C HIS A 127 -7.46 -4.07 15.56
N SER A 128 -7.75 -5.32 15.97
CA SER A 128 -7.36 -6.51 15.21
C SER A 128 -8.01 -6.56 13.84
N ASP A 129 -9.21 -6.00 13.73
CA ASP A 129 -10.12 -6.20 12.61
C ASP A 129 -9.69 -5.31 11.43
N GLU A 130 -9.30 -4.05 11.69
CA GLU A 130 -8.65 -3.21 10.67
C GLU A 130 -7.31 -3.79 10.20
N LYS A 131 -6.53 -4.41 11.10
CA LYS A 131 -5.25 -5.01 10.73
C LYS A 131 -5.45 -6.16 9.75
N GLN A 132 -6.43 -7.02 10.02
CA GLN A 132 -6.77 -8.15 9.15
C GLN A 132 -7.29 -7.66 7.79
N ALA A 133 -8.16 -6.66 7.76
CA ALA A 133 -8.67 -6.08 6.52
C ALA A 133 -7.55 -5.46 5.66
N ILE A 134 -6.62 -4.74 6.29
CA ILE A 134 -5.44 -4.16 5.60
C ILE A 134 -4.53 -5.26 5.06
N MET A 135 -4.30 -6.34 5.82
CA MET A 135 -3.50 -7.47 5.35
C MET A 135 -4.15 -8.16 4.14
N LEU A 136 -5.46 -8.39 4.19
CA LEU A 136 -6.22 -8.95 3.08
C LEU A 136 -6.13 -8.09 1.81
N ALA A 137 -6.31 -6.77 1.95
CA ALA A 137 -6.19 -5.86 0.81
C ALA A 137 -4.78 -5.88 0.20
N MET A 138 -3.73 -6.01 1.03
CA MET A 138 -2.36 -6.09 0.56
C MET A 138 -2.09 -7.42 -0.18
N ASP A 139 -2.63 -8.53 0.31
CA ASP A 139 -2.56 -9.81 -0.39
C ASP A 139 -3.30 -9.73 -1.74
N MET A 140 -4.48 -9.11 -1.80
CA MET A 140 -5.20 -8.85 -3.05
C MET A 140 -4.37 -8.02 -4.05
N CYS A 141 -3.63 -7.00 -3.58
CA CYS A 141 -2.71 -6.25 -4.43
C CYS A 141 -1.63 -7.15 -5.05
N THR A 142 -1.11 -8.13 -4.31
CA THR A 142 -0.12 -9.09 -4.85
C THR A 142 -0.72 -10.05 -5.88
N MET A 143 -2.03 -10.30 -5.80
CA MET A 143 -2.78 -11.13 -6.75
C MET A 143 -3.25 -10.35 -7.99
N GLY A 144 -3.08 -9.03 -8.01
CA GLY A 144 -3.58 -8.15 -9.08
C GLY A 144 -5.05 -7.77 -8.93
N GLU A 145 -5.70 -8.15 -7.82
CA GLU A 145 -7.08 -7.78 -7.47
C GLU A 145 -7.12 -6.38 -6.84
N VAL A 146 -6.61 -5.40 -7.57
CA VAL A 146 -6.36 -4.03 -7.09
C VAL A 146 -7.67 -3.29 -6.77
N LYS A 147 -8.73 -3.57 -7.54
CA LYS A 147 -10.05 -2.99 -7.31
C LYS A 147 -10.67 -3.51 -6.01
N GLU A 148 -10.55 -4.80 -5.76
CA GLU A 148 -11.03 -5.43 -4.54
C GLU A 148 -10.22 -4.94 -3.32
N ALA A 149 -8.90 -4.78 -3.47
CA ALA A 149 -8.06 -4.19 -2.44
C ALA A 149 -8.49 -2.76 -2.08
N GLU A 150 -8.77 -1.91 -3.08
CA GLU A 150 -9.28 -0.55 -2.86
C GLU A 150 -10.57 -0.59 -2.06
N LEU A 151 -11.52 -1.42 -2.47
CA LEU A 151 -12.83 -1.43 -1.84
C LEU A 151 -12.78 -1.90 -0.39
N ILE A 152 -11.96 -2.91 -0.06
CA ILE A 152 -11.73 -3.33 1.34
C ILE A 152 -11.11 -2.20 2.15
N LEU A 153 -10.13 -1.48 1.60
CA LEU A 153 -9.46 -0.40 2.33
C LEU A 153 -10.37 0.79 2.58
N ILE A 154 -11.21 1.16 1.61
CA ILE A 154 -12.19 2.24 1.76
C ILE A 154 -13.20 1.90 2.85
N GLU A 155 -13.76 0.69 2.86
CA GLU A 155 -14.67 0.25 3.93
C GLU A 155 -14.00 0.14 5.29
N THR A 156 -12.71 -0.23 5.30
CA THR A 156 -11.91 -0.22 6.52
C THR A 156 -11.82 1.20 7.07
N VAL A 157 -11.61 2.21 6.22
CA VAL A 157 -11.61 3.61 6.68
C VAL A 157 -13.00 4.06 7.13
N ASP A 158 -14.08 3.66 6.44
CA ASP A 158 -15.44 3.99 6.88
C ASP A 158 -15.77 3.39 8.25
N SER A 159 -15.34 2.15 8.49
CA SER A 159 -15.55 1.42 9.75
C SER A 159 -14.61 1.88 10.86
N PHE A 160 -13.40 2.34 10.49
CA PHE A 160 -12.37 2.81 11.39
C PHE A 160 -11.81 4.17 10.92
N PRO A 161 -12.56 5.28 11.07
CA PRO A 161 -12.16 6.58 10.52
C PRO A 161 -10.84 7.14 11.04
N GLU A 162 -10.43 6.75 12.25
CA GLU A 162 -9.15 7.15 12.85
C GLU A 162 -7.98 6.20 12.51
N SER A 163 -8.22 5.22 11.63
CA SER A 163 -7.21 4.24 11.20
C SER A 163 -6.15 4.88 10.32
N THR A 164 -5.09 5.38 10.94
CA THR A 164 -3.92 5.87 10.20
C THR A 164 -3.28 4.77 9.36
N ALA A 165 -3.40 3.50 9.76
CA ALA A 165 -2.87 2.38 9.01
C ALA A 165 -3.64 2.18 7.69
N ALA A 166 -4.97 2.19 7.72
CA ALA A 166 -5.79 2.03 6.51
C ALA A 166 -5.56 3.18 5.54
N GLN A 167 -5.52 4.42 6.03
CA GLN A 167 -5.26 5.60 5.20
C GLN A 167 -3.85 5.62 4.60
N ILE A 168 -2.83 5.20 5.35
CA ILE A 168 -1.47 5.02 4.82
C ILE A 168 -1.47 3.97 3.70
N THR A 169 -2.18 2.86 3.86
CA THR A 169 -2.26 1.80 2.85
C THR A 169 -3.01 2.27 1.61
N LEU A 170 -4.11 3.05 1.74
CA LEU A 170 -4.78 3.70 0.61
C LEU A 170 -3.85 4.66 -0.14
N CYS A 171 -3.09 5.49 0.59
CA CYS A 171 -2.11 6.38 -0.03
C CYS A 171 -1.09 5.57 -0.86
N TRP A 172 -0.56 4.48 -0.30
CA TRP A 172 0.37 3.61 -1.02
C TRP A 172 -0.27 2.97 -2.27
N LEU A 173 -1.50 2.47 -2.15
CA LEU A 173 -2.24 1.85 -3.23
C LEU A 173 -2.44 2.82 -4.40
N TYR A 174 -3.02 3.99 -4.12
CA TYR A 174 -3.24 5.02 -5.13
C TYR A 174 -1.95 5.55 -5.72
N PHE A 175 -0.91 5.73 -4.91
CA PHE A 175 0.38 6.19 -5.39
C PHE A 175 0.97 5.19 -6.38
N SER A 176 0.94 3.89 -6.03
CA SER A 176 1.44 2.81 -6.88
C SER A 176 0.64 2.68 -8.18
N ALA A 177 -0.66 3.02 -8.14
CA ALA A 177 -1.52 3.09 -9.32
C ALA A 177 -1.41 4.41 -10.11
N GLY A 178 -0.56 5.36 -9.70
CA GLY A 178 -0.40 6.67 -10.34
C GLY A 178 -1.56 7.66 -10.15
N LYS A 179 -2.45 7.39 -9.19
CA LYS A 179 -3.63 8.20 -8.86
C LYS A 179 -3.28 9.27 -7.84
N PHE A 180 -2.43 10.22 -8.21
CA PHE A 180 -1.84 11.19 -7.25
C PHE A 180 -2.85 12.15 -6.64
N ARG A 181 -3.96 12.47 -7.32
CA ARG A 181 -5.03 13.30 -6.72
C ARG A 181 -5.66 12.62 -5.51
N GLN A 182 -5.95 11.32 -5.62
CA GLN A 182 -6.47 10.50 -4.52
C GLN A 182 -5.46 10.37 -3.39
N VAL A 183 -4.16 10.30 -3.71
CA VAL A 183 -3.12 10.35 -2.67
C VAL A 183 -3.18 11.66 -1.88
N GLU A 184 -3.31 12.82 -2.53
CA GLU A 184 -3.42 14.11 -1.84
C GLU A 184 -4.64 14.17 -0.91
N GLU A 185 -5.78 13.62 -1.33
CA GLU A 185 -6.99 13.56 -0.50
C GLU A 185 -6.78 12.71 0.75
N TRP A 186 -6.32 11.47 0.58
CA TRP A 186 -6.12 10.55 1.70
C TRP A 186 -4.95 10.95 2.60
N ALA A 187 -3.88 11.53 2.05
CA ALA A 187 -2.77 12.05 2.84
C ALA A 187 -3.18 13.29 3.64
N LYS A 188 -4.08 14.13 3.13
CA LYS A 188 -4.67 15.23 3.89
C LYS A 188 -5.50 14.71 5.08
N HIS A 189 -6.38 13.73 4.88
CA HIS A 189 -7.13 13.11 5.98
C HIS A 189 -6.21 12.49 7.05
N LEU A 190 -5.15 11.81 6.61
CA LEU A 190 -4.13 11.28 7.51
C LEU A 190 -3.44 12.36 8.33
N LEU A 191 -3.18 13.52 7.74
CA LEU A 191 -2.57 14.67 8.42
C LEU A 191 -3.57 15.42 9.32
N GLU A 192 -4.87 15.34 9.07
CA GLU A 192 -5.90 15.85 9.99
C GLU A 192 -5.91 15.03 11.29
N ILE A 193 -5.78 13.70 11.20
CA ILE A 193 -5.73 12.79 12.37
C ILE A 193 -4.36 12.82 13.05
N ARG A 194 -3.28 12.78 12.27
CA ARG A 194 -1.90 12.86 12.76
C ARG A 194 -1.08 13.90 11.98
N PRO A 195 -1.11 15.17 12.41
CA PRO A 195 -0.41 16.27 11.73
C PRO A 195 1.11 16.09 11.59
N THR A 196 1.72 15.29 12.45
CA THR A 196 3.17 15.00 12.43
C THR A 196 3.49 13.62 11.84
N SER A 197 2.54 12.99 11.14
CA SER A 197 2.77 11.72 10.46
C SER A 197 3.84 11.90 9.38
N VAL A 198 4.99 11.25 9.56
CA VAL A 198 6.09 11.29 8.57
C VAL A 198 5.64 10.74 7.22
N LEU A 199 4.88 9.64 7.23
CA LEU A 199 4.33 9.06 6.01
C LEU A 199 3.26 9.96 5.38
N GLY A 200 2.39 10.58 6.19
CA GLY A 200 1.41 11.53 5.67
C GLY A 200 2.06 12.73 4.99
N LEU A 201 3.07 13.34 5.64
CA LEU A 201 3.83 14.44 5.06
C LEU A 201 4.56 14.01 3.77
N TRP A 202 5.09 12.79 3.72
CA TRP A 202 5.79 12.30 2.54
C TRP A 202 4.84 12.01 1.37
N PHE A 203 3.73 11.30 1.60
CA PHE A 203 2.72 11.06 0.57
C PHE A 203 2.16 12.38 0.03
N GLN A 204 1.78 13.31 0.91
CA GLN A 204 1.28 14.63 0.52
C GLN A 204 2.29 15.38 -0.36
N ALA A 205 3.53 15.53 0.12
CA ALA A 205 4.57 16.27 -0.61
C ALA A 205 4.86 15.67 -1.99
N GLN A 206 4.92 14.33 -2.05
CA GLN A 206 5.29 13.62 -3.27
C GLN A 206 4.15 13.63 -4.29
N ALA A 207 2.90 13.48 -3.84
CA ALA A 207 1.73 13.57 -4.71
C ALA A 207 1.57 14.99 -5.28
N GLU A 208 1.70 16.02 -4.43
CA GLU A 208 1.71 17.43 -4.87
C GLU A 208 2.82 17.69 -5.89
N GLN A 209 4.03 17.16 -5.66
CA GLN A 209 5.14 17.28 -6.59
C GLN A 209 4.84 16.61 -7.95
N LEU A 210 4.21 15.43 -7.96
CA LEU A 210 3.87 14.71 -9.19
C LEU A 210 2.68 15.31 -9.92
N ASN A 211 1.78 16.01 -9.21
CA ASN A 211 0.73 16.85 -9.79
C ASN A 211 1.22 18.25 -10.19
N SER A 212 2.54 18.49 -10.22
CA SER A 212 3.17 19.78 -10.56
C SER A 212 2.86 20.93 -9.58
N ASN A 213 2.26 20.63 -8.42
CA ASN A 213 1.98 21.58 -7.34
C ASN A 213 3.22 21.80 -6.45
N HIS A 214 4.35 22.17 -7.07
CA HIS A 214 5.65 22.28 -6.39
C HIS A 214 5.64 23.27 -5.21
N SER A 215 4.86 24.34 -5.27
CA SER A 215 4.73 25.32 -4.19
C SER A 215 4.13 24.74 -2.91
N ALA A 216 3.16 23.82 -3.03
CA ALA A 216 2.58 23.11 -1.90
C ALA A 216 3.57 22.06 -1.35
N ALA A 217 4.19 21.29 -2.25
CA ALA A 217 5.14 20.22 -1.90
C ALA A 217 6.31 20.73 -1.04
N ILE A 218 6.81 21.94 -1.33
CA ILE A 218 7.91 22.56 -0.57
C ILE A 218 7.61 22.62 0.93
N LYS A 219 6.38 22.96 1.35
CA LYS A 219 6.03 23.10 2.78
C LYS A 219 6.14 21.77 3.51
N HIS A 220 5.64 20.71 2.90
CA HIS A 220 5.68 19.36 3.45
C HIS A 220 7.11 18.79 3.45
N PHE A 221 7.87 18.97 2.37
CA PHE A 221 9.28 18.58 2.33
C PHE A 221 10.16 19.34 3.33
N GLN A 222 9.90 20.65 3.55
CA GLN A 222 10.58 21.43 4.58
C GLN A 222 10.32 20.89 5.99
N SER A 223 9.12 20.36 6.24
CA SER A 223 8.80 19.71 7.52
C SER A 223 9.55 18.39 7.67
N LEU A 224 9.61 17.59 6.60
CA LEU A 224 10.33 16.31 6.56
C LEU A 224 11.84 16.46 6.81
N VAL A 225 12.51 17.43 6.19
CA VAL A 225 13.96 17.64 6.39
C VAL A 225 14.32 18.18 7.78
N LYS A 226 13.34 18.65 8.56
CA LYS A 226 13.52 19.17 9.93
C LYS A 226 13.32 18.12 11.02
N ILE A 227 12.86 16.91 10.69
CA ILE A 227 12.67 15.86 11.70
C ILE A 227 14.03 15.40 12.25
N LYS A 228 14.03 14.73 13.42
CA LYS A 228 15.25 14.32 14.13
C LYS A 228 16.23 13.49 13.28
N LYS A 229 15.71 12.64 12.39
CA LYS A 229 16.49 11.79 11.49
C LYS A 229 15.87 11.84 10.09
N PRO A 230 16.17 12.88 9.29
CA PRO A 230 15.58 13.02 7.98
C PRO A 230 16.19 11.99 7.01
N MET A 231 15.38 11.49 6.08
CA MET A 231 15.92 10.71 4.96
C MET A 231 16.65 11.65 4.00
N PRO A 232 17.89 11.32 3.57
CA PRO A 232 18.63 12.16 2.64
C PRO A 232 17.83 12.50 1.37
N LEU A 233 17.06 11.53 0.87
CA LEU A 233 16.19 11.69 -0.31
C LEU A 233 15.27 12.92 -0.23
N TRP A 234 14.79 13.31 0.95
CA TRP A 234 13.91 14.47 1.07
C TRP A 234 14.62 15.80 0.77
N HIS A 235 15.93 15.89 0.96
CA HIS A 235 16.70 17.06 0.51
C HIS A 235 16.77 17.15 -1.02
N LEU A 236 16.87 16.01 -1.71
CA LEU A 236 16.83 15.94 -3.17
C LEU A 236 15.47 16.41 -3.70
N LEU A 237 14.38 15.86 -3.15
CA LEU A 237 13.01 16.16 -3.56
C LEU A 237 12.60 17.61 -3.22
N LEU A 238 13.08 18.14 -2.09
CA LEU A 238 12.95 19.55 -1.75
C LEU A 238 13.67 20.43 -2.78
N GLY A 239 14.93 20.12 -3.09
CA GLY A 239 15.73 20.84 -4.07
C GLY A 239 15.04 20.89 -5.43
N TYR A 240 14.46 19.77 -5.86
CA TYR A 240 13.69 19.67 -7.09
C TYR A 240 12.49 20.60 -7.14
N SER A 241 11.68 20.60 -6.08
CA SER A 241 10.49 21.46 -6.02
C SER A 241 10.87 22.94 -5.96
N LEU A 242 11.94 23.28 -5.23
CA LEU A 242 12.47 24.64 -5.16
C LEU A 242 12.94 25.13 -6.54
N GLN A 243 13.68 24.30 -7.28
CA GLN A 243 14.12 24.62 -8.63
C GLN A 243 12.95 24.83 -9.58
N LYS A 244 11.92 23.97 -9.55
CA LYS A 244 10.72 24.14 -10.39
C LYS A 244 9.89 25.39 -10.05
N THR A 245 10.10 25.98 -8.87
CA THR A 245 9.48 27.26 -8.48
C THR A 245 10.40 28.48 -8.66
N GLY A 246 11.62 28.29 -9.18
CA GLY A 246 12.60 29.36 -9.40
C GLY A 246 13.36 29.81 -8.14
N ALA A 247 13.25 29.07 -7.03
CA ALA A 247 14.00 29.31 -5.80
C ALA A 247 15.40 28.66 -5.89
N ASP A 248 16.19 29.12 -6.87
CA ASP A 248 17.42 28.45 -7.31
C ASP A 248 18.51 28.40 -6.22
N ALA A 249 18.63 29.45 -5.40
CA ALA A 249 19.61 29.49 -4.31
C ALA A 249 19.29 28.44 -3.23
N GLU A 250 18.03 28.31 -2.85
CA GLU A 250 17.55 27.31 -1.89
C GLU A 250 17.59 25.90 -2.48
N ALA A 251 17.32 25.76 -3.78
CA ALA A 251 17.45 24.49 -4.50
C ALA A 251 18.90 24.00 -4.49
N LEU A 252 19.84 24.88 -4.86
CA LEU A 252 21.28 24.60 -4.84
C LEU A 252 21.74 24.13 -3.45
N LYS A 253 21.33 24.84 -2.39
CA LYS A 253 21.63 24.44 -1.01
C LYS A 253 21.06 23.07 -0.66
N SER A 254 19.84 22.77 -1.11
CA SER A 254 19.19 21.48 -0.83
C SER A 254 19.91 20.32 -1.53
N TYR A 255 20.29 20.47 -2.80
CA TYR A 255 21.09 19.46 -3.50
C TYR A 255 22.49 19.29 -2.90
N GLN A 256 23.17 20.37 -2.52
CA GLN A 256 24.47 20.29 -1.85
C GLN A 256 24.35 19.57 -0.49
N THR A 257 23.29 19.84 0.26
CA THR A 257 23.01 19.13 1.52
C THR A 257 22.82 17.65 1.25
N PHE A 258 22.00 17.26 0.26
CA PHE A 258 21.83 15.87 -0.14
C PHE A 258 23.16 15.18 -0.49
N LEU A 259 24.01 15.82 -1.31
CA LEU A 259 25.32 15.30 -1.70
C LEU A 259 26.30 15.20 -0.54
N SER A 260 26.17 16.07 0.48
CA SER A 260 27.01 16.00 1.69
C SER A 260 26.64 14.82 2.60
N LEU A 261 25.43 14.30 2.51
CA LEU A 261 24.93 13.18 3.33
C LEU A 261 25.38 11.81 2.81
N GLY A 262 25.91 11.73 1.59
CA GLY A 262 26.47 10.51 1.03
C GLY A 262 26.35 10.41 -0.49
N ASN A 263 26.81 9.28 -1.02
CA ASN A 263 26.63 8.91 -2.41
C ASN A 263 25.51 7.86 -2.50
N PHE A 264 24.45 8.20 -3.20
CA PHE A 264 23.24 7.40 -3.36
C PHE A 264 23.07 6.86 -4.79
N GLY A 265 24.10 6.88 -5.63
CA GLY A 265 24.03 6.33 -6.99
C GLY A 265 23.38 7.30 -7.98
N GLU A 266 22.34 6.87 -8.68
CA GLU A 266 21.66 7.67 -9.71
C GLU A 266 21.09 8.98 -9.16
N GLN A 267 20.59 8.96 -7.93
CA GLN A 267 20.11 10.16 -7.23
C GLN A 267 21.23 11.19 -7.05
N SER A 268 22.46 10.75 -6.74
CA SER A 268 23.62 11.64 -6.63
C SER A 268 24.06 12.19 -7.99
N LYS A 269 24.02 11.38 -9.05
CA LYS A 269 24.30 11.85 -10.42
C LYS A 269 23.30 12.92 -10.85
N PHE A 270 22.01 12.67 -10.61
CA PHE A 270 20.93 13.64 -10.84
C PHE A 270 21.19 14.95 -10.07
N ALA A 271 21.45 14.88 -8.76
CA ALA A 271 21.75 16.08 -7.97
C ALA A 271 22.97 16.86 -8.47
N ILE A 272 24.06 16.18 -8.87
CA ILE A 272 25.24 16.81 -9.45
C ILE A 272 24.90 17.55 -10.75
N GLN A 273 24.05 16.95 -11.59
CA GLN A 273 23.59 17.59 -12.82
C GLN A 273 22.79 18.86 -12.49
N GLN A 274 21.83 18.79 -11.57
CA GLN A 274 21.02 19.94 -11.19
C GLN A 274 21.86 21.07 -10.59
N VAL A 275 22.85 20.75 -9.75
CA VAL A 275 23.82 21.73 -9.23
C VAL A 275 24.57 22.45 -10.36
N LYS A 276 25.01 21.71 -11.39
CA LYS A 276 25.69 22.31 -12.56
C LYS A 276 24.77 23.19 -13.38
N GLU A 277 23.50 22.83 -13.52
CA GLU A 277 22.51 23.63 -14.24
C GLU A 277 22.21 24.95 -13.52
N LEU A 278 22.05 24.91 -12.20
CA LEU A 278 21.79 26.08 -11.35
C LEU A 278 23.00 27.02 -11.15
N SER A 279 24.20 26.57 -11.50
CA SER A 279 25.45 27.35 -11.33
C SER A 279 25.92 28.03 -12.63
N LYS A 280 25.15 27.92 -13.72
CA LYS A 280 25.43 28.58 -15.02
C LYS A 280 24.81 29.96 -15.06
#